data_AF-A0A8B8DME5-F1
#
_entry.id   AF-A0A8B8DME5-F1
#
_cell.length_a   1.000
_cell.length_b   1.000
_cell.length_c   1.000
_cell.angle_alpha   90.00
_cell.angle_beta   90.00
_cell.angle_gamma   90.00
#
_symmetry.space_group_name_H-M   'P 1'
#
loop_
_entity.id
_entity.type
_entity.pdbx_description
1 polymer ?
#
loop_
_entity_poly.entity_id
_entity_poly.type
_entity_poly.pdbx_seq_one_letter_code
_entity_poly.pdbx_strand_id
1 'polypeptide(L)'
;MSGDWSNSLFGCFNDFGICIITYIIPCYTFGKNAEAVGESCCCCGMAYLVPLLHLVAGTSIRGRVRQEKGILGSMAGDFLTVLFCPFCAIVQEAQELRGDPLIGMARE
;
A
#
# COMPACT_ATOMS: atom_id res chain seq x y z
N MET A 1 17.39 -6.86 -9.80
CA MET A 1 16.65 -6.59 -11.05
C MET A 1 15.62 -5.55 -10.71
N SER A 2 15.74 -4.34 -11.25
CA SER A 2 14.77 -3.27 -10.99
C SER A 2 13.50 -3.59 -11.78
N GLY A 3 12.43 -3.96 -11.08
CA GLY A 3 11.17 -4.40 -11.67
C GLY A 3 10.13 -3.27 -11.75
N ASP A 4 9.14 -3.45 -12.60
CA ASP A 4 7.87 -2.70 -12.52
C ASP A 4 6.94 -3.33 -11.46
N TRP A 5 5.86 -2.64 -11.10
CA TRP A 5 4.82 -3.20 -10.25
C TRP A 5 4.29 -4.51 -10.85
N SER A 6 4.23 -5.58 -10.05
CA SER A 6 3.74 -6.90 -10.51
C SER A 6 2.26 -6.84 -10.86
N ASN A 7 1.49 -6.03 -10.11
CA ASN A 7 0.08 -5.76 -10.33
C ASN A 7 -0.12 -4.38 -10.96
N SER A 8 -1.06 -4.27 -11.90
CA SER A 8 -1.46 -2.98 -12.48
C SER A 8 -2.17 -2.09 -11.46
N LEU A 9 -2.07 -0.78 -11.63
CA LEU A 9 -2.72 0.20 -10.75
C LEU A 9 -4.24 0.05 -10.67
N PHE A 10 -4.90 -0.26 -11.79
CA PHE A 10 -6.34 -0.56 -11.83
C PHE A 10 -6.65 -2.06 -11.74
N GLY A 11 -5.63 -2.88 -11.43
CA GLY A 11 -5.75 -4.31 -11.19
C GLY A 11 -6.40 -4.65 -9.84
N CYS A 12 -7.05 -3.68 -9.19
CA CYS A 12 -7.65 -3.78 -7.85
C CYS A 12 -8.68 -4.92 -7.75
N PHE A 13 -9.22 -5.39 -8.88
CA PHE A 13 -10.15 -6.51 -8.98
C PHE A 13 -9.50 -7.89 -9.18
N ASN A 14 -8.17 -7.98 -9.38
CA ASN A 14 -7.50 -9.28 -9.49
C ASN A 14 -7.62 -10.09 -8.19
N ASP A 15 -7.62 -9.42 -7.03
CA ASP A 15 -7.88 -10.02 -5.72
C ASP A 15 -9.17 -9.48 -5.13
N PHE A 16 -10.29 -10.11 -5.48
CA PHE A 16 -11.61 -9.77 -4.93
C PHE A 16 -11.63 -9.76 -3.39
N GLY A 17 -10.88 -10.65 -2.73
CA GLY A 17 -10.79 -10.69 -1.27
C GLY A 17 -10.16 -9.43 -0.67
N ILE A 18 -9.04 -8.97 -1.23
CA ILE A 18 -8.37 -7.75 -0.78
C ILE A 18 -9.21 -6.52 -1.12
N CYS A 19 -9.80 -6.51 -2.31
CA CYS A 19 -10.68 -5.43 -2.76
C CYS A 19 -11.88 -5.25 -1.83
N ILE A 20 -12.58 -6.33 -1.46
CA ILE A 20 -13.72 -6.29 -0.54
C ILE A 20 -13.29 -5.84 0.86
N ILE A 21 -12.20 -6.39 1.40
CA ILE A 21 -11.71 -6.02 2.74
C ILE A 21 -11.32 -4.53 2.76
N THR A 22 -10.64 -4.05 1.72
CA THR A 22 -10.21 -2.65 1.61
C THR A 22 -11.40 -1.72 1.36
N TYR A 23 -12.46 -2.21 0.70
CA TYR A 23 -13.67 -1.43 0.49
C TYR A 23 -14.46 -1.24 1.79
N ILE A 24 -14.56 -2.30 2.61
CA ILE A 24 -15.28 -2.26 3.87
C ILE A 24 -14.45 -1.55 4.96
N ILE A 25 -13.14 -1.81 5.02
CA ILE A 25 -12.24 -1.29 6.06
C ILE A 25 -10.88 -0.88 5.43
N PRO A 26 -10.81 0.25 4.70
CA PRO A 26 -9.57 0.68 4.04
C PRO A 26 -8.44 0.99 5.02
N CYS A 27 -8.77 1.51 6.21
CA CYS A 27 -7.81 1.80 7.27
C CYS A 27 -7.10 0.55 7.79
N TYR A 28 -7.77 -0.62 7.77
CA TYR A 28 -7.16 -1.89 8.15
C TYR A 28 -6.12 -2.32 7.12
N THR A 29 -6.47 -2.30 5.83
CA THR A 29 -5.51 -2.64 4.77
C THR A 29 -4.35 -1.67 4.76
N PHE A 30 -4.60 -0.37 4.89
CA PHE A 30 -3.55 0.64 4.97
C PHE A 30 -2.61 0.43 6.17
N GLY A 31 -3.17 0.16 7.36
CA GLY A 31 -2.39 -0.15 8.55
C GLY A 31 -1.54 -1.41 8.38
N LYS A 32 -2.10 -2.46 7.75
CA LYS A 32 -1.36 -3.69 7.41
C LYS A 32 -0.23 -3.43 6.43
N ASN A 33 -0.42 -2.56 5.43
CA ASN A 33 0.63 -2.18 4.50
C ASN A 33 1.75 -1.40 5.20
N ALA A 34 1.39 -0.44 6.07
CA ALA A 34 2.34 0.32 6.87
C ALA A 34 3.17 -0.58 7.79
N GLU A 35 2.52 -1.54 8.46
CA GLU A 35 3.17 -2.52 9.33
C GLU A 35 4.15 -3.41 8.55
N ALA A 36 3.78 -3.84 7.33
CA ALA A 36 4.63 -4.65 6.49
C ALA A 36 5.91 -3.94 6.02
N VAL A 37 5.89 -2.61 5.92
CA VAL A 37 7.08 -1.80 5.64
C VAL A 37 7.81 -1.32 6.89
N GLY A 38 7.38 -1.75 8.09
CA GLY A 38 8.03 -1.42 9.36
C GLY A 38 7.68 -0.04 9.93
N GLU A 39 6.57 0.58 9.51
CA GLU A 39 6.05 1.82 10.08
C GLU A 39 5.05 1.54 11.22
N SER A 40 5.08 2.34 12.30
CA SER A 40 4.26 2.10 13.49
C SER A 40 2.76 2.30 13.23
N CYS A 41 2.02 1.19 13.36
CA CYS A 41 0.61 0.97 13.00
C CYS A 41 -0.43 1.96 13.60
N CYS A 42 -0.22 2.49 14.82
CA CYS A 42 -1.27 3.20 15.57
C CYS A 42 -1.55 4.64 15.07
N CYS A 43 -0.55 5.35 14.53
CA CYS A 43 -0.75 6.69 13.96
C CYS A 43 -1.23 6.65 12.50
N CYS A 44 -0.88 5.61 11.74
CA CYS A 44 -1.15 5.52 10.30
C CYS A 44 -2.59 5.06 10.00
N GLY A 45 -3.18 4.17 10.81
CA GLY A 45 -4.58 3.75 10.62
C GLY A 45 -5.59 4.90 10.82
N MET A 46 -5.31 5.79 11.78
CA MET A 46 -6.10 7.03 11.97
C MET A 46 -5.76 8.12 10.94
N ALA A 47 -4.55 8.12 10.38
CA ALA A 47 -4.17 9.05 9.31
C ALA A 47 -5.00 8.86 8.05
N TYR A 48 -5.55 7.66 7.80
CA TYR A 48 -6.51 7.43 6.70
C TYR A 48 -7.78 8.30 6.84
N LEU A 49 -8.22 8.59 8.07
CA LEU A 49 -9.41 9.42 8.32
C LEU A 49 -9.17 10.91 8.08
N VAL A 50 -7.91 11.33 7.95
CA VAL A 50 -7.53 12.73 7.71
C VAL A 50 -6.92 12.82 6.30
N PRO A 51 -7.63 13.38 5.31
CA PRO A 51 -7.21 13.34 3.90
C PRO A 51 -5.77 13.81 3.63
N LEU A 52 -5.33 14.86 4.34
CA LEU A 52 -3.97 15.39 4.20
C LEU A 52 -2.91 14.46 4.79
N LEU A 53 -3.19 13.84 5.94
CA LEU A 53 -2.27 12.86 6.53
C LEU A 53 -2.22 11.58 5.71
N HIS A 54 -3.37 11.14 5.18
CA HIS A 54 -3.45 10.02 4.24
C HIS A 54 -2.58 10.24 3.00
N LEU A 55 -2.61 11.44 2.41
CA LEU A 55 -1.79 11.78 1.24
C LEU A 55 -0.29 11.66 1.54
N VAL A 56 0.16 12.23 2.67
CA VAL A 56 1.58 12.19 3.05
C VAL A 56 1.99 10.77 3.43
N ALA A 57 1.24 10.12 4.33
CA ALA A 57 1.54 8.78 4.80
C ALA A 57 1.46 7.75 3.67
N GLY A 58 0.44 7.82 2.81
CA GLY A 58 0.28 6.93 1.67
C GLY A 58 1.39 7.09 0.64
N THR A 59 1.82 8.32 0.35
CA THR A 59 2.97 8.55 -0.55
C THR A 59 4.26 7.95 0.04
N SER A 60 4.49 8.14 1.34
CA SER A 60 5.66 7.60 2.03
C SER A 60 5.65 6.08 2.08
N ILE A 61 4.53 5.46 2.46
CA ILE A 61 4.38 4.00 2.53
C ILE A 61 4.57 3.40 1.15
N ARG A 62 3.93 3.95 0.11
CA ARG A 62 4.11 3.51 -1.27
C ARG A 62 5.56 3.58 -1.71
N GLY A 63 6.25 4.68 -1.38
CA GLY A 63 7.68 4.83 -1.63
C GLY A 63 8.52 3.75 -0.93
N ARG A 64 8.19 3.41 0.32
CA ARG A 64 8.85 2.33 1.07
C ARG A 64 8.60 0.96 0.45
N VAL A 65 7.34 0.64 0.07
CA VAL A 65 7.00 -0.62 -0.64
C VAL A 65 7.87 -0.79 -1.88
N ARG A 66 8.09 0.29 -2.64
CA ARG A 66 8.96 0.25 -3.82
C ARG A 66 10.42 0.01 -3.47
N GLN A 67 10.93 0.62 -2.39
CA GLN A 67 12.31 0.41 -1.97
C GLN A 67 12.53 -1.05 -1.55
N GLU A 68 11.63 -1.62 -0.75
CA GLU A 68 11.68 -3.02 -0.32
C GLU A 68 11.61 -3.99 -1.52
N LYS A 69 10.79 -3.67 -2.52
CA LYS A 69 10.59 -4.51 -3.71
C LYS A 69 11.53 -4.21 -4.87
N GLY A 70 12.39 -3.19 -4.75
CA GLY A 70 13.26 -2.72 -5.84
C GLY A 70 12.50 -2.20 -7.07
N ILE A 71 11.34 -1.57 -6.88
CA ILE A 71 10.47 -1.07 -7.96
C ILE A 71 10.86 0.37 -8.36
N LEU A 72 11.05 0.60 -9.65
CA LEU A 72 11.43 1.91 -10.19
C LEU A 72 10.31 2.94 -10.15
N GLY A 73 10.62 4.16 -9.70
CA GLY A 73 9.95 5.41 -10.06
C GLY A 73 10.11 6.53 -9.02
N SER A 74 9.15 7.45 -8.93
CA SER A 74 9.33 8.75 -8.26
C SER A 74 8.29 9.06 -7.20
N MET A 75 8.68 9.86 -6.20
CA MET A 75 7.77 10.37 -5.17
C MET A 75 6.62 11.19 -5.76
N ALA A 76 6.87 11.94 -6.85
CA ALA A 76 5.81 12.68 -7.55
C ALA A 76 4.78 11.72 -8.17
N GLY A 77 5.23 10.62 -8.78
CA GLY A 77 4.34 9.58 -9.31
C GLY A 77 3.53 8.91 -8.20
N ASP A 78 4.15 8.64 -7.05
CA ASP A 78 3.48 8.06 -5.89
C ASP A 78 2.43 9.00 -5.30
N PHE A 79 2.77 10.30 -5.19
CA PHE A 79 1.83 11.33 -4.74
C PHE A 79 0.61 11.44 -5.65
N LEU A 80 0.80 11.53 -6.97
CA LEU A 80 -0.31 11.59 -7.93
C LEU A 80 -1.18 10.33 -7.86
N THR A 81 -0.54 9.18 -7.68
CA THR A 81 -1.24 7.90 -7.57
C THR A 81 -2.13 7.86 -6.32
N VAL A 82 -1.61 8.28 -5.17
CA VAL A 82 -2.37 8.34 -3.91
C VAL A 82 -3.44 9.44 -3.96
N LEU A 83 -3.20 10.54 -4.69
CA LEU A 83 -4.16 11.64 -4.85
C LEU A 83 -5.36 11.26 -5.72
N PHE A 84 -5.10 10.67 -6.89
CA PHE A 84 -6.17 10.36 -7.86
C PHE A 84 -6.81 8.99 -7.64
N CYS A 85 -6.07 8.04 -7.09
CA CYS A 85 -6.50 6.65 -6.94
C CYS A 85 -6.05 6.03 -5.61
N PRO A 86 -6.42 6.63 -4.45
CA PRO A 86 -5.97 6.18 -3.13
C PRO A 86 -6.33 4.72 -2.85
N PHE A 87 -7.57 4.32 -3.16
CA PHE A 87 -8.05 2.96 -2.95
C PHE A 87 -7.21 1.94 -3.73
N CYS A 88 -7.02 2.19 -5.02
CA CYS A 88 -6.30 1.30 -5.91
C CYS A 88 -4.81 1.24 -5.59
N ALA A 89 -4.21 2.34 -5.12
CA ALA A 89 -2.86 2.35 -4.58
C ALA A 89 -2.73 1.38 -3.39
N ILE A 90 -3.66 1.44 -2.43
CA ILE A 90 -3.66 0.57 -1.23
C ILE A 90 -3.83 -0.89 -1.59
N VAL A 91 -4.76 -1.21 -2.51
CA VAL A 91 -4.98 -2.59 -2.95
C VAL A 91 -3.75 -3.13 -3.67
N GLN A 92 -3.18 -2.35 -4.60
CA GLN A 92 -1.96 -2.74 -5.32
C GLN A 92 -0.81 -3.00 -4.35
N GLU A 93 -0.57 -2.11 -3.39
CA GLU A 93 0.45 -2.30 -2.34
C GLU A 93 0.18 -3.56 -1.52
N ALA A 94 -1.07 -3.81 -1.11
CA ALA A 94 -1.43 -5.00 -0.35
C ALA A 94 -1.21 -6.29 -1.16
N GLN A 95 -1.41 -6.27 -2.47
CA GLN A 95 -1.14 -7.40 -3.37
C GLN A 95 0.36 -7.67 -3.48
N GLU A 96 1.18 -6.63 -3.68
CA GLU A 96 2.65 -6.77 -3.74
C GLU A 96 3.24 -7.29 -2.43
N LEU A 97 2.67 -6.88 -1.30
CA LEU A 97 3.11 -7.28 0.03
C LEU A 97 2.61 -8.68 0.41
N ARG A 98 1.41 -9.09 0.00
CA ARG A 98 0.89 -10.45 0.25
C ARG A 98 1.59 -11.53 -0.56
N GLY A 99 2.11 -11.19 -1.74
CA GLY A 99 2.93 -12.10 -2.54
C GLY A 99 4.29 -12.41 -1.92
N ASP A 100 4.68 -11.72 -0.84
CA ASP A 100 5.93 -11.96 -0.15
C ASP A 100 5.78 -13.00 0.98
N PRO A 101 6.39 -14.18 0.88
CA PRO A 101 6.41 -15.13 1.98
C PRO A 101 7.08 -14.56 3.23
N LEU A 102 8.00 -13.57 3.13
CA LEU A 102 8.67 -12.92 4.28
C LEU A 102 7.70 -12.14 5.18
N ILE A 103 6.61 -11.61 4.61
CA ILE A 103 5.60 -10.85 5.37
C ILE A 103 4.61 -11.78 6.07
N GLY A 104 4.50 -13.05 5.61
CA GLY A 104 3.76 -14.10 6.31
C GLY A 104 4.46 -14.60 7.58
N MET A 105 5.80 -14.58 7.61
CA MET A 105 6.61 -15.10 8.72
C MET A 105 6.74 -14.10 9.89
N ALA A 106 6.56 -12.81 9.64
CA ALA A 106 6.51 -11.79 10.71
C ALA A 106 5.23 -11.85 11.56
N ARG A 107 4.33 -12.81 11.27
CA ARG A 107 3.07 -13.06 12.00
C ARG A 107 3.13 -14.27 12.93
N GLU A 108 4.32 -14.72 13.31
CA GLU A 108 4.54 -15.78 14.31
C GLU A 108 5.34 -15.28 15.51
#